data_AF-A0A1G1C6M2-F1
#
_entry.id   AF-A0A1G1C6M2-F1
#
_cell.length_a   1.000
_cell.length_b   1.000
_cell.length_c   1.000
_cell.angle_alpha   90.00
_cell.angle_beta   90.00
_cell.angle_gamma   90.00
#
_symmetry.space_group_name_H-M   'P 1'
#
loop_
_entity.id
_entity.type
_entity.pdbx_description
1 polymer ?
#
loop_
_entity_poly.entity_id
_entity_poly.type
_entity_poly.pdbx_seq_one_letter_code
_entity_poly.pdbx_strand_id
1 'polypeptide(L)' 'MPTILRDGPYRLFFYATDRDEPMHVHVERESKAAKFWIDPVRLARSGGFSRAEIADIHRMVCRHKERLQEAWHEYFIG' A
#
# COMPACT_ATOMS: atom_id res chain seq x y z
N MET A 1 -4.58 -9.25 -9.30
CA MET A 1 -4.24 -8.07 -8.45
C MET A 1 -4.87 -6.84 -9.06
N PRO A 2 -6.02 -6.38 -8.55
CA PRO A 2 -6.54 -5.07 -8.94
C PRO A 2 -5.56 -3.98 -8.50
N THR A 3 -5.34 -3.01 -9.37
CA THR A 3 -4.61 -1.79 -8.98
C THR A 3 -5.64 -0.82 -8.42
N ILE A 4 -5.43 -0.36 -7.19
CA ILE A 4 -6.39 0.50 -6.48
C ILE A 4 -6.18 1.96 -6.87
N LEU A 5 -4.89 2.33 -6.95
CA LEU A 5 -4.44 3.68 -7.17
C LEU A 5 -3.10 3.65 -7.90
N ARG A 6 -2.90 4.63 -8.77
CA ARG A 6 -1.58 5.06 -9.22
C ARG A 6 -1.38 6.51 -8.82
N ASP A 7 -0.24 6.81 -8.21
CA ASP A 7 0.14 8.15 -7.79
C ASP A 7 1.59 8.39 -8.23
N GLY A 8 1.76 9.18 -9.29
CA GLY A 8 3.03 9.34 -9.99
C GLY A 8 3.60 7.99 -10.44
N PRO A 9 4.85 7.65 -10.08
CA PRO A 9 5.48 6.39 -10.48
C PRO A 9 5.07 5.20 -9.60
N TYR A 10 4.27 5.42 -8.54
CA TYR A 10 3.91 4.39 -7.58
C TYR A 10 2.58 3.75 -7.92
N ARG A 11 2.56 2.42 -7.87
CA ARG A 11 1.37 1.60 -8.04
C ARG A 11 0.98 0.97 -6.71
N LEU A 12 -0.27 1.18 -6.29
CA LEU A 12 -0.82 0.63 -5.05
C LEU A 12 -1.81 -0.49 -5.35
N PHE A 13 -1.67 -1.63 -4.67
CA PHE A 13 -2.48 -2.83 -4.91
C PHE A 13 -2.51 -3.77 -3.69
N PHE A 14 -3.45 -4.72 -3.74
CA PHE A 14 -3.57 -5.84 -2.80
C PHE A 14 -3.37 -7.18 -3.52
N TYR A 15 -2.85 -8.19 -2.81
CA TYR A 15 -2.89 -9.57 -3.27
C TYR A 15 -4.18 -10.24 -2.80
N ALA A 16 -4.76 -11.13 -3.62
CA ALA A 16 -5.95 -11.88 -3.23
C ALA A 16 -5.74 -12.76 -1.99
N THR A 17 -4.48 -13.14 -1.71
CA THR A 17 -4.07 -13.94 -0.56
C THR A 17 -3.91 -13.15 0.73
N ASP A 18 -4.03 -11.81 0.70
CA ASP A 18 -3.79 -10.94 1.86
C ASP A 18 -4.95 -10.93 2.88
N ARG A 19 -6.02 -11.72 2.65
CA ARG A 19 -7.26 -11.70 3.44
C ARG A 19 -7.06 -12.02 4.94
N ASP A 20 -6.10 -12.88 5.27
CA ASP A 20 -5.84 -13.31 6.65
C ASP A 20 -4.89 -12.35 7.41
N GLU A 21 -4.38 -11.31 6.74
CA GLU A 21 -3.51 -10.33 7.36
C GLU A 21 -4.26 -9.03 7.69
N PRO A 22 -3.76 -8.22 8.65
CA PRO A 22 -4.29 -6.89 8.89
C PRO A 22 -4.26 -6.02 7.63
N MET A 23 -5.09 -4.98 7.61
CA MET A 23 -5.24 -4.09 6.47
C MET A 23 -3.91 -3.43 6.06
N HIS A 24 -3.48 -3.69 4.82
CA HIS A 24 -2.21 -3.21 4.30
C HIS A 24 -2.26 -2.98 2.79
N VAL A 25 -1.28 -2.24 2.28
CA VAL A 25 -1.10 -1.97 0.86
C VAL A 25 0.31 -2.29 0.41
N HIS A 26 0.42 -2.82 -0.81
CA HIS A 26 1.70 -2.97 -1.51
C HIS A 26 1.90 -1.80 -2.45
N VAL A 27 3.10 -1.23 -2.43
CA VAL A 27 3.50 -0.08 -3.23
C VAL A 27 4.67 -0.49 -4.11
N GLU A 28 4.46 -0.52 -5.42
CA GLU A 28 5.45 -0.93 -6.41
C GLU A 28 5.95 0.28 -7.21
N ARG A 29 7.25 0.28 -7.50
CA ARG A 29 7.89 1.17 -8.48
C ARG A 29 9.04 0.41 -9.15
N GLU A 30 8.96 0.22 -10.46
CA GLU A 30 9.97 -0.52 -11.24
C GLU A 30 10.22 -1.92 -10.64
N SER A 31 11.44 -2.22 -10.18
CA SER A 31 11.84 -3.48 -9.54
C SER A 31 11.75 -3.43 -7.99
N LYS A 32 11.19 -2.36 -7.42
CA LYS A 32 11.07 -2.14 -5.97
C LYS A 32 9.62 -2.31 -5.52
N ALA A 33 9.43 -2.90 -4.33
CA ALA A 33 8.12 -3.10 -3.74
C ALA A 33 8.15 -2.92 -2.22
N ALA A 34 7.37 -1.98 -1.70
CA ALA A 34 7.18 -1.76 -0.28
C ALA A 34 5.82 -2.28 0.18
N LYS A 35 5.71 -2.59 1.47
CA LYS A 35 4.47 -2.97 2.14
C LYS A 35 4.22 -2.03 3.31
N PHE A 36 3.01 -1.50 3.40
CA PHE A 36 2.59 -0.60 4.48
C PHE A 36 1.28 -1.08 5.11
N TRP A 37 1.24 -1.16 6.43
CA TRP A 37 -0.01 -1.25 7.17
C TRP A 37 -0.79 0.04 7.00
N ILE A 38 -2.12 -0.03 6.99
CA ILE A 38 -3.00 1.13 6.81
C ILE A 38 -3.50 1.66 8.17
N ASP A 39 -3.62 0.81 9.19
CA ASP A 39 -4.09 1.22 10.52
C ASP A 39 -3.26 0.66 11.68
N PRO A 40 -2.38 1.46 12.31
CA PRO A 40 -1.92 2.79 11.86
C PRO A 40 -1.00 2.69 10.64
N VAL A 41 -0.86 3.78 9.87
CA VAL A 41 0.01 3.79 8.69
C VAL A 41 1.47 3.60 9.08
N ARG A 42 2.03 2.41 8.81
CA ARG A 42 3.38 2.01 9.21
C ARG A 42 4.05 1.15 8.16
N LEU A 43 5.36 1.34 8.01
CA LEU A 43 6.17 0.50 7.14
C LEU A 43 6.22 -0.94 7.69
N ALA A 44 5.84 -1.90 6.87
CA ALA A 44 6.03 -3.33 7.14
C ALA A 44 7.29 -3.86 6.44
N ARG A 45 7.53 -3.43 5.19
CA ARG A 45 8.69 -3.84 4.40
C ARG A 45 9.07 -2.74 3.41
N SER A 46 10.36 -2.41 3.32
CA SER A 46 10.85 -1.37 2.39
C SER A 46 11.15 -1.87 0.98
N GLY A 47 11.51 -3.14 0.81
CA GLY A 47 11.79 -3.82 -0.47
C GLY A 47 12.50 -2.98 -1.54
N GLY A 48 13.64 -2.39 -1.16
CA GLY A 48 14.58 -1.72 -2.07
C GLY A 48 14.44 -0.20 -2.16
N PHE A 49 13.44 0.39 -1.50
CA PHE A 49 13.34 1.84 -1.36
C PHE A 49 14.30 2.37 -0.29
N SER A 50 14.93 3.51 -0.58
CA SER A 50 15.73 4.28 0.36
C SER A 50 14.86 4.91 1.44
N ARG A 51 15.47 5.36 2.54
CA ARG A 51 14.75 6.00 3.64
C ARG A 51 13.96 7.25 3.20
N ALA A 52 14.51 8.04 2.28
CA ALA A 52 13.84 9.21 1.72
C ALA A 52 12.59 8.80 0.91
N GLU A 53 12.73 7.82 0.03
CA GLU A 53 11.61 7.30 -0.76
C GLU A 53 10.53 6.68 0.13
N ILE A 54 10.91 5.97 1.20
CA ILE A 54 9.97 5.44 2.19
C ILE A 54 9.20 6.56 2.89
N ALA A 55 9.83 7.68 3.21
CA ALA A 55 9.15 8.83 3.81
C ALA A 55 8.14 9.45 2.83
N ASP A 56 8.48 9.52 1.55
CA ASP A 56 7.56 10.01 0.50
C ASP A 56 6.38 9.06 0.31
N ILE A 57 6.65 7.75 0.23
CA ILE A 57 5.61 6.73 0.12
C ILE A 57 4.72 6.74 1.37
N HIS A 58 5.29 6.89 2.57
CA HIS A 58 4.51 6.97 3.82
C HIS A 58 3.55 8.16 3.79
N ARG A 59 4.01 9.34 3.38
CA ARG A 59 3.16 10.53 3.22
C ARG A 59 2.06 10.31 2.19
N MET A 60 2.39 9.66 1.07
CA MET A 60 1.43 9.29 0.03
C MET A 60 0.36 8.32 0.56
N VAL A 61 0.75 7.26 1.27
CA VAL A 61 -0.17 6.28 1.85
C VAL A 61 -1.06 6.94 2.92
N CYS A 62 -0.51 7.81 3.76
CA CYS A 62 -1.30 8.59 4.73
C CYS A 62 -2.36 9.45 4.04
N ARG A 63 -2.00 10.15 2.96
CA ARG A 63 -2.93 10.99 2.18
C ARG A 63 -4.07 10.18 1.56
N HIS A 64 -3.79 8.95 1.14
CA HIS A 64 -4.79 8.06 0.52
C HIS A 64 -5.37 7.04 1.50
N LYS A 65 -5.16 7.20 2.82
CA LYS A 65 -5.55 6.21 3.84
C LYS A 65 -7.01 5.81 3.69
N GLU A 66 -7.93 6.78 3.71
CA GLU A 66 -9.38 6.55 3.65
C GLU A 66 -9.78 5.72 2.43
N ARG A 67 -9.33 6.13 1.23
CA ARG A 67 -9.58 5.40 -0.01
C ARG A 67 -9.01 3.98 -0.02
N LEU A 68 -7.85 3.76 0.61
CA LEU A 68 -7.26 2.43 0.74
C LEU A 68 -8.06 1.56 1.72
N GLN A 69 -8.60 2.14 2.79
CA GLN A 69 -9.49 1.44 3.71
C GLN A 69 -10.78 1.03 3.01
N GLU A 70 -11.43 1.94 2.29
CA GLU A 70 -12.65 1.64 1.51
C GLU A 70 -12.41 0.50 0.51
N ALA A 71 -11.34 0.61 -0.30
CA ALA A 71 -11.00 -0.42 -1.28
C ALA A 71 -10.69 -1.79 -0.64
N TRP A 72 -10.14 -1.81 0.59
CA TRP A 72 -9.90 -3.06 1.31
C TRP A 72 -11.21 -3.73 1.73
N HIS A 73 -12.16 -2.95 2.27
CA HIS A 73 -13.47 -3.47 2.64
C HIS A 73 -14.23 -3.98 1.40
N GLU A 74 -14.24 -3.22 0.31
CA GLU A 74 -14.87 -3.64 -0.95
C GLU A 74 -14.28 -4.93 -1.51
N TYR A 75 -12.97 -5.14 -1.36
CA TYR A 75 -12.29 -6.29 -1.96
C TYR A 75 -12.34 -7.57 -1.13
N PHE A 76 -12.31 -7.49 0.21
CA PHE A 76 -12.18 -8.67 1.09
C PHE A 76 -13.41 -8.95 1.97
N ILE A 77 -14.24 -7.95 2.21
CA ILE A 77 -15.40 -8.03 3.10
C ILE A 77 -16.72 -8.01 2.31
N GLY A 78 -16.71 -7.41 1.10
CA GLY A 78 -17.80 -7.50 0.12
C GLY A 78 -18.04 -8.90 -0.44
#